data_AF-A0A0U1WEH2-F1
#
_entry.id   AF-A0A0U1WEH2-F1
#
_cell.length_a   1.000
_cell.length_b   1.000
_cell.length_c   1.000
_cell.angle_alpha   90.00
_cell.angle_beta   90.00
_cell.angle_gamma   90.00
#
_symmetry.space_group_name_H-M   'P 1'
#
loop_
_entity.id
_entity.type
_entity.pdbx_description
1 polymer ?
#
loop_
_entity_poly.entity_id
_entity_poly.type
_entity_poly.pdbx_seq_one_letter_code
_entity_poly.pdbx_strand_id
1 'polypeptide(L)'
;MLNNLMNLNFIFDYLMMLIFLLPSNMLNIHPLYYSLLLILFTLILCLKMNYFIGIYWYSYILFLIMIGGVMILLMYFSGVSMNEEFMFLMNYMYYLMMKMIYLLFMLMLMFYMFSLFNFMYLNLDLVSLIYYFKLNFILFKNLYMSFDLDKNIYLIIYLLIMMICSVLICVNKKIPMRQFIK
;
A
#
# COMPACT_ATOMS: atom_id res chain seq x y z
N MET A 1 15.78 22.05 -6.29
CA MET A 1 15.72 20.62 -5.92
C MET A 1 14.54 20.35 -4.99
N LEU A 2 14.40 21.06 -3.86
CA LEU A 2 13.25 20.93 -2.94
C LEU A 2 11.89 21.16 -3.62
N ASN A 3 11.73 22.19 -4.47
CA ASN A 3 10.47 22.39 -5.18
C ASN A 3 10.09 21.20 -6.09
N ASN A 4 11.07 20.58 -6.77
CA ASN A 4 10.82 19.40 -7.58
C ASN A 4 10.50 18.19 -6.71
N LEU A 5 11.14 18.06 -5.54
CA LEU A 5 10.83 17.03 -4.55
C LEU A 5 9.38 17.16 -4.09
N MET A 6 8.95 18.36 -3.69
CA MET A 6 7.57 18.61 -3.26
C MET A 6 6.57 18.37 -4.38
N ASN A 7 6.85 18.80 -5.61
CA ASN A 7 5.98 18.52 -6.75
C ASN A 7 5.81 17.01 -7.00
N LEU A 8 6.90 16.23 -6.93
CA LEU A 8 6.83 14.77 -7.07
C LEU A 8 6.04 14.11 -5.95
N ASN A 9 6.11 14.64 -4.73
CA ASN A 9 5.33 14.15 -3.61
C ASN A 9 3.83 14.36 -3.81
N PHE A 10 3.43 15.55 -4.27
CA PHE A 10 2.04 15.82 -4.65
C PHE A 10 1.57 14.92 -5.79
N ILE A 11 2.43 14.64 -6.77
CA ILE A 11 2.11 13.69 -7.84
C ILE A 11 1.88 12.28 -7.27
N PHE A 12 2.73 11.79 -6.37
CA PHE A 12 2.53 10.49 -5.72
C PHE A 12 1.25 10.45 -4.87
N ASP A 13 0.96 11.51 -4.12
CA ASP A 13 -0.26 11.60 -3.31
C ASP A 13 -1.53 11.62 -4.16
N TYR A 14 -1.49 12.33 -5.30
CA TYR A 14 -2.58 12.30 -6.26
C TYR A 14 -2.78 10.89 -6.86
N LEU A 15 -1.69 10.23 -7.24
CA LEU A 15 -1.75 8.85 -7.74
C LEU A 15 -2.36 7.88 -6.70
N MET A 16 -2.10 8.09 -5.41
CA MET A 16 -2.74 7.31 -4.36
C MET A 16 -4.24 7.58 -4.23
N MET A 17 -4.63 8.85 -4.29
CA MET A 17 -6.04 9.24 -4.28
C MET A 17 -6.80 8.62 -5.45
N LEU A 18 -6.19 8.55 -6.63
CA LEU A 18 -6.77 7.89 -7.81
C LEU A 18 -7.07 6.41 -7.55
N ILE A 19 -6.15 5.69 -6.89
CA ILE A 19 -6.34 4.26 -6.62
C ILE A 19 -7.47 4.02 -5.62
N PHE A 20 -7.59 4.83 -4.58
CA PHE A 20 -8.66 4.68 -3.58
C PHE A 20 -10.07 4.97 -4.12
N LEU A 21 -10.19 5.67 -5.24
CA LEU A 21 -11.48 6.02 -5.84
C LEU A 21 -12.03 4.96 -6.78
N LEU A 22 -11.20 3.99 -7.18
CA LEU A 22 -11.62 2.80 -7.89
C LEU A 22 -12.70 2.07 -7.06
N PRO A 23 -13.68 1.40 -7.70
CA PRO A 23 -14.97 1.12 -7.10
C PRO A 23 -14.83 0.25 -5.84
N SER A 24 -14.96 0.89 -4.68
CA SER A 24 -14.97 0.22 -3.38
C SER A 24 -16.32 -0.44 -3.06
N ASN A 25 -17.38 -0.05 -3.76
CA ASN A 25 -18.76 -0.33 -3.35
C ASN A 25 -19.55 -1.17 -4.35
N MET A 26 -18.92 -2.15 -5.02
CA MET A 26 -19.68 -3.10 -5.83
C MET A 26 -19.49 -4.51 -5.27
N LEU A 27 -20.61 -5.08 -4.82
CA LEU A 27 -20.73 -6.39 -4.17
C LEU A 27 -20.22 -7.56 -5.03
N ASN A 28 -20.00 -7.35 -6.33
CA ASN A 28 -19.67 -8.41 -7.29
C ASN A 28 -18.30 -8.22 -7.96
N ILE A 29 -17.40 -7.43 -7.37
CA ILE A 29 -16.06 -7.30 -7.93
C ILE A 29 -15.26 -8.57 -7.61
N HIS A 30 -14.77 -9.23 -8.67
CA HIS A 30 -13.92 -10.39 -8.52
C HIS A 30 -12.70 -10.04 -7.65
N PRO A 31 -12.33 -10.87 -6.66
CA PRO A 31 -11.24 -10.60 -5.72
C PRO A 31 -9.88 -10.33 -6.39
N LEU A 32 -9.70 -10.84 -7.62
CA LEU A 32 -8.55 -10.52 -8.48
C LEU A 32 -8.39 -9.02 -8.72
N TYR A 33 -9.48 -8.27 -8.91
CA TYR A 33 -9.42 -6.82 -9.11
C TYR A 33 -8.84 -6.11 -7.89
N TYR A 34 -9.29 -6.47 -6.68
CA TYR A 34 -8.72 -5.93 -5.45
C TYR A 34 -7.26 -6.30 -5.27
N SER A 35 -6.86 -7.52 -5.66
CA SER A 35 -5.45 -7.93 -5.61
C SER A 35 -4.56 -7.08 -6.53
N LEU A 36 -5.05 -6.75 -7.74
CA LEU A 36 -4.34 -5.90 -8.70
C LEU A 36 -4.27 -4.44 -8.22
N LEU A 37 -5.35 -3.91 -7.65
CA LEU A 37 -5.36 -2.59 -7.03
C LEU A 37 -4.31 -2.48 -5.92
N LEU A 38 -4.18 -3.52 -5.11
CA LEU A 38 -3.27 -3.55 -3.97
C LEU A 38 -1.81 -3.59 -4.44
N ILE A 39 -1.50 -4.33 -5.52
CA ILE A 39 -0.15 -4.30 -6.15
C ILE A 39 0.17 -2.89 -6.69
N LEU A 40 -0.77 -2.24 -7.37
CA LEU A 40 -0.55 -0.89 -7.90
C LEU A 40 -0.32 0.12 -6.76
N PHE A 41 -1.12 0.07 -5.70
CA PHE A 41 -0.96 0.94 -4.53
C PHE A 41 0.41 0.75 -3.87
N THR A 42 0.82 -0.49 -3.68
CA THR A 42 2.10 -0.80 -3.01
C THR A 42 3.30 -0.41 -3.85
N LEU A 43 3.22 -0.49 -5.18
CA LEU A 43 4.25 0.04 -6.09
C LEU A 43 4.44 1.55 -5.91
N ILE A 44 3.35 2.32 -5.92
CA ILE A 44 3.42 3.79 -5.77
C ILE A 44 3.93 4.16 -4.38
N LEU A 45 3.61 3.37 -3.34
CA LEU A 45 4.08 3.58 -1.97
C LEU A 45 5.59 3.36 -1.90
N CYS A 46 6.10 2.28 -2.51
CA CYS A 46 7.53 1.99 -2.52
C CYS A 46 8.32 3.08 -3.25
N LEU A 47 7.79 3.58 -4.37
CA LEU A 47 8.39 4.70 -5.10
C LEU A 47 8.41 5.99 -4.27
N LYS A 48 7.30 6.31 -3.59
CA LYS A 48 7.22 7.45 -2.68
C LYS A 48 8.27 7.35 -1.57
N MET A 49 8.30 6.22 -0.84
CA MET A 49 9.23 6.03 0.29
C MET A 49 10.69 6.13 -0.14
N ASN A 50 11.03 5.56 -1.30
CA ASN A 50 12.38 5.65 -1.84
C ASN A 50 12.78 7.09 -2.15
N TYR A 51 11.87 7.86 -2.77
CA TYR A 51 12.14 9.24 -3.16
C TYR A 51 12.34 10.19 -1.97
N PHE A 52 11.60 9.99 -0.87
CA PHE A 52 11.65 10.83 0.32
C PHE A 52 12.81 10.51 1.27
N ILE A 53 13.04 9.24 1.54
CA ILE A 53 13.95 8.79 2.61
C ILE A 53 15.33 8.47 2.03
N GLY A 54 15.43 8.18 0.73
CA GLY A 54 16.68 7.87 0.04
C GLY A 54 17.32 6.55 0.48
N ILE A 55 16.58 5.70 1.21
CA ILE A 55 17.04 4.39 1.71
C ILE A 55 16.24 3.28 1.03
N TYR A 56 16.87 2.64 0.04
CA TYR A 56 16.26 1.61 -0.80
C TYR A 56 15.83 0.35 -0.03
N TRP A 57 16.44 0.07 1.13
CA TRP A 57 16.26 -1.19 1.86
C TRP A 57 14.84 -1.33 2.41
N TYR A 58 14.28 -0.28 3.00
CA TYR A 58 12.92 -0.32 3.54
C TYR A 58 11.86 -0.38 2.44
N SER A 59 12.01 0.41 1.37
CA SER A 59 11.12 0.33 0.20
C SER A 59 11.17 -1.06 -0.45
N TYR A 60 12.34 -1.71 -0.46
CA TYR A 60 12.51 -3.05 -1.01
C TYR A 60 11.87 -4.13 -0.14
N ILE A 61 12.05 -4.09 1.18
CA ILE A 61 11.42 -5.05 2.11
C ILE A 61 9.90 -4.93 2.05
N LEU A 62 9.35 -3.70 2.04
CA LEU A 62 7.92 -3.45 1.85
C LEU A 62 7.42 -4.05 0.54
N PHE A 63 8.14 -3.85 -0.57
CA PHE A 63 7.75 -4.39 -1.87
C PHE A 63 7.66 -5.92 -1.88
N LEU A 64 8.67 -6.60 -1.34
CA LEU A 64 8.71 -8.06 -1.28
C LEU A 64 7.59 -8.65 -0.43
N ILE A 65 7.35 -8.10 0.76
CA ILE A 65 6.32 -8.60 1.67
C ILE A 65 4.93 -8.45 1.03
N MET A 66 4.66 -7.30 0.38
CA MET A 66 3.38 -7.06 -0.25
C MET A 66 3.14 -7.95 -1.47
N ILE A 67 4.15 -8.16 -2.33
CA ILE A 67 4.02 -9.11 -3.45
C ILE A 67 3.81 -10.54 -2.96
N GLY A 68 4.59 -10.98 -1.96
CA GLY A 68 4.44 -12.31 -1.38
C GLY A 68 3.04 -12.56 -0.83
N GLY A 69 2.49 -11.58 -0.09
CA GLY A 69 1.12 -11.65 0.42
C GLY A 69 0.06 -11.72 -0.68
N VAL A 70 0.20 -10.93 -1.74
CA VAL A 70 -0.75 -10.93 -2.87
C VAL A 70 -0.67 -12.23 -3.68
N MET A 71 0.52 -12.84 -3.85
CA MET A 71 0.65 -14.13 -4.53
C MET A 71 -0.13 -15.25 -3.81
N ILE A 72 -0.11 -15.26 -2.47
CA ILE A 72 -0.89 -16.24 -1.68
C ILE A 72 -2.39 -16.00 -1.86
N LEU A 73 -2.83 -14.75 -1.87
CA LEU A 73 -4.23 -14.39 -2.14
C LEU A 73 -4.68 -14.84 -3.54
N LEU A 74 -3.85 -14.66 -4.56
CA LEU A 74 -4.12 -15.12 -5.94
C LEU A 74 -4.25 -16.66 -6.01
N MET A 75 -3.39 -17.40 -5.30
CA MET A 75 -3.50 -18.86 -5.21
C MET A 75 -4.80 -19.31 -4.55
N TYR A 76 -5.26 -18.59 -3.52
CA TYR A 76 -6.52 -18.90 -2.86
C TYR A 76 -7.72 -18.68 -3.78
N PHE A 77 -7.83 -17.53 -4.44
CA PHE A 77 -9.00 -17.21 -5.26
C PHE A 77 -9.06 -17.99 -6.58
N SER A 78 -7.91 -18.29 -7.17
CA SER A 78 -7.85 -19.18 -8.35
C SER A 78 -8.36 -20.59 -8.07
N GLY A 79 -8.31 -21.04 -6.81
CA GLY A 79 -8.81 -22.34 -6.38
C GLY A 79 -10.31 -22.39 -6.03
N VAL A 80 -10.97 -21.25 -5.78
CA VAL A 80 -12.32 -21.23 -5.18
C VAL A 80 -13.45 -20.94 -6.17
N SER A 81 -13.25 -20.14 -7.22
CA SER A 81 -14.27 -19.91 -8.26
C SER A 81 -13.73 -19.01 -9.36
N MET A 82 -13.53 -19.50 -10.58
CA MET A 82 -12.83 -18.75 -11.64
C MET A 82 -13.67 -18.17 -12.79
N ASN A 83 -14.98 -18.42 -12.88
CA ASN A 83 -15.66 -18.20 -14.16
C ASN A 83 -16.93 -17.33 -14.09
N GLU A 84 -17.03 -16.38 -13.16
CA GLU A 84 -18.02 -15.31 -13.31
C GLU A 84 -17.42 -14.20 -14.19
N GLU A 85 -18.05 -13.98 -15.36
CA GLU A 85 -17.65 -12.91 -16.27
C GLU A 85 -17.71 -11.56 -15.55
N PHE A 86 -16.67 -10.75 -15.73
CA PHE A 86 -16.66 -9.36 -15.26
C PHE A 86 -17.75 -8.55 -15.98
N MET A 87 -18.97 -8.52 -15.44
CA MET A 87 -20.02 -7.62 -15.93
C MET A 87 -19.71 -6.19 -15.50
N PHE A 88 -19.03 -5.45 -16.39
CA PHE A 88 -18.97 -3.99 -16.33
C PHE A 88 -20.35 -3.42 -16.69
N LEU A 89 -21.20 -3.15 -15.69
CA LEU A 89 -22.46 -2.43 -15.91
C LEU A 89 -22.17 -1.00 -16.38
N MET A 90 -22.89 -0.53 -17.39
CA MET A 90 -22.68 0.80 -17.99
C MET A 90 -22.88 1.95 -17.00
N ASN A 91 -23.70 1.75 -15.96
CA ASN A 91 -23.86 2.69 -14.84
C ASN A 91 -22.55 2.92 -14.07
N TYR A 92 -21.65 1.93 -14.04
CA TYR A 92 -20.33 2.06 -13.43
C TYR A 92 -19.44 3.02 -14.20
N MET A 93 -19.51 2.99 -15.54
CA MET A 93 -18.73 3.90 -16.37
C MET A 93 -19.13 5.35 -16.10
N TYR A 94 -20.43 5.64 -15.96
CA TYR A 94 -20.90 6.98 -15.61
C TYR A 94 -20.42 7.43 -14.22
N TYR A 95 -20.54 6.56 -13.21
CA TYR A 95 -20.09 6.87 -11.85
C TYR A 95 -18.57 7.10 -11.77
N LEU A 96 -17.80 6.30 -12.53
CA LEU A 96 -16.35 6.49 -12.66
C LEU A 96 -16.03 7.83 -13.32
N MET A 97 -16.73 8.20 -14.40
CA MET A 97 -16.49 9.49 -15.06
C MET A 97 -16.76 10.68 -14.13
N MET A 98 -17.86 10.64 -13.36
CA MET A 98 -18.16 11.72 -12.39
C MET A 98 -17.10 11.84 -11.30
N LYS A 99 -16.59 10.70 -10.79
CA LYS A 99 -15.48 10.68 -9.83
C LYS A 99 -14.20 11.27 -10.40
N MET A 100 -13.86 10.94 -11.65
CA MET A 100 -12.66 11.46 -12.32
C MET A 100 -12.73 12.98 -12.53
N ILE A 101 -13.91 13.52 -12.85
CA ILE A 101 -14.11 14.96 -12.98
C ILE A 101 -13.92 15.67 -11.62
N TYR A 102 -14.49 15.11 -10.55
CA TYR A 102 -14.30 15.65 -9.20
C TYR A 102 -12.82 15.69 -8.78
N LEU A 103 -12.07 14.65 -9.10
CA LEU A 103 -10.63 14.59 -8.84
C LEU A 103 -9.84 15.65 -9.60
N LEU A 104 -10.13 15.83 -10.88
CA LEU A 104 -9.49 16.86 -11.69
C LEU A 104 -9.75 18.23 -11.11
N PHE A 105 -10.96 18.49 -10.61
CA PHE A 105 -11.28 19.73 -9.92
C PHE A 105 -10.45 19.92 -8.64
N MET A 106 -10.34 18.87 -7.82
CA MET A 106 -9.54 18.90 -6.59
C MET A 106 -8.04 19.12 -6.87
N LEU A 107 -7.52 18.56 -7.97
CA LEU A 107 -6.15 18.83 -8.41
C LEU A 107 -5.93 20.31 -8.74
N MET A 108 -6.83 20.88 -9.53
CA MET A 108 -6.71 22.28 -9.93
C MET A 108 -6.73 23.20 -8.70
N LEU A 109 -7.59 22.90 -7.72
CA LEU A 109 -7.60 23.60 -6.43
C LEU A 109 -6.28 23.44 -5.66
N MET A 110 -5.72 22.23 -5.62
CA MET A 110 -4.46 21.98 -4.92
C MET A 110 -3.30 22.75 -5.55
N PHE A 111 -3.18 22.74 -6.88
CA PHE A 111 -2.15 23.52 -7.59
C PHE A 111 -2.32 25.02 -7.37
N TYR A 112 -3.56 25.51 -7.34
CA TYR A 112 -3.85 26.92 -7.06
C TYR A 112 -3.49 27.32 -5.63
N MET A 113 -3.82 26.48 -4.63
CA MET A 113 -3.43 26.73 -3.24
C MET A 113 -1.91 26.67 -3.05
N PHE A 114 -1.24 25.76 -3.77
CA PHE A 114 0.21 25.60 -3.68
C PHE A 114 0.99 26.77 -4.28
N SER A 115 0.45 27.43 -5.32
CA SER A 115 1.08 28.66 -5.86
C SER A 115 0.92 29.85 -4.91
N LEU A 116 -0.13 29.86 -4.08
CA LEU A 116 -0.40 30.91 -3.09
C LEU A 116 0.44 30.76 -1.81
N PHE A 117 0.69 29.53 -1.36
CA PHE A 117 1.55 29.28 -0.19
C PHE A 117 3.03 29.37 -0.58
N ASN A 118 3.64 30.53 -0.28
CA ASN A 118 5.05 30.81 -0.55
C ASN A 118 5.99 29.70 -0.06
N PHE A 119 6.74 29.12 -1.00
CA PHE A 119 7.73 28.04 -0.86
C PHE A 119 8.83 28.25 0.19
N MET A 120 9.02 29.46 0.71
CA MET A 120 10.17 29.79 1.57
C MET A 120 10.04 29.23 2.99
N TYR A 121 8.83 29.14 3.56
CA TYR A 121 8.65 28.66 4.94
C TYR A 121 8.67 27.13 5.06
N LEU A 122 8.16 26.41 4.06
CA LEU A 122 8.18 24.94 4.04
C LEU A 122 9.60 24.34 3.91
N ASN A 123 10.51 25.04 3.23
CA ASN A 123 11.84 24.53 2.92
C ASN A 123 12.75 24.38 4.16
N LEU A 124 12.57 25.19 5.19
CA LEU A 124 13.39 25.12 6.42
C LEU A 124 12.96 23.95 7.32
N ASP A 125 11.66 23.77 7.50
CA ASP A 125 11.12 22.72 8.36
C ASP A 125 11.35 21.32 7.76
N LEU A 126 11.22 21.17 6.44
CA LEU A 126 11.47 19.90 5.76
C LEU A 126 12.92 19.44 5.84
N VAL A 127 13.87 20.36 5.71
CA VAL A 127 15.30 20.02 5.84
C VAL A 127 15.61 19.56 7.26
N SER A 128 15.06 20.23 8.27
CA SER A 128 15.23 19.82 9.67
C SER A 128 14.62 18.43 9.95
N LEU A 129 13.43 18.14 9.39
CA LEU A 129 12.79 16.83 9.45
C LEU A 129 13.61 15.74 8.77
N ILE A 130 14.15 16.00 7.57
CA ILE A 130 14.99 15.05 6.82
C ILE A 130 16.26 14.71 7.62
N TYR A 131 16.88 15.71 8.27
CA TYR A 131 18.03 15.48 9.14
C TYR A 131 17.68 14.67 10.39
N TYR A 132 16.54 14.97 11.03
CA TYR A 132 16.04 14.21 12.18
C TYR A 132 15.73 12.77 11.83
N PHE A 133 15.10 12.55 10.67
CA PHE A 133 14.87 11.21 10.12
C PHE A 133 16.18 10.48 9.89
N LYS A 134 17.17 11.10 9.23
CA LYS A 134 18.47 10.48 8.96
C LYS A 134 19.21 10.05 10.23
N LEU A 135 19.10 10.84 11.32
CA LEU A 135 19.65 10.50 12.64
C LEU A 135 18.91 9.33 13.29
N ASN A 136 17.58 9.30 13.27
CA ASN A 136 16.79 8.19 13.79
C ASN A 136 16.98 6.90 12.96
N PHE A 137 17.30 6.99 11.67
CA PHE A 137 17.55 5.83 10.81
C PHE A 137 18.87 5.11 11.11
N ILE A 138 19.90 5.82 11.57
CA ILE A 138 21.15 5.19 12.05
C ILE A 138 20.89 4.35 13.30
N LEU A 139 19.94 4.77 14.14
CA LEU A 139 19.50 4.01 15.30
C LEU A 139 18.71 2.76 14.88
N PHE A 140 17.78 2.87 13.92
CA PHE A 140 17.02 1.72 13.40
C PHE A 140 17.83 0.69 12.61
N LYS A 141 18.92 1.08 11.93
CA LYS A 141 19.81 0.12 11.26
C LYS A 141 20.42 -0.88 12.26
N ASN A 142 20.53 -0.45 13.51
CA ASN A 142 21.00 -1.25 14.62
C ASN A 142 19.82 -1.83 15.42
N LEU A 143 18.91 -2.56 14.77
CA LEU A 143 17.82 -3.28 15.45
C LEU A 143 18.33 -4.17 16.59
N TYR A 144 19.58 -4.64 16.52
CA TYR A 144 20.21 -5.48 17.54
C TYR A 144 20.86 -4.71 18.70
N MET A 145 20.79 -3.38 18.73
CA MET A 145 21.26 -2.60 19.88
C MET A 145 20.23 -2.64 21.02
N SER A 146 20.73 -2.44 22.24
CA SER A 146 20.00 -2.61 23.51
C SER A 146 18.66 -1.86 23.59
N PHE A 147 18.49 -0.76 22.87
CA PHE A 147 17.30 0.08 22.94
C PHE A 147 16.04 -0.49 22.26
N ASP A 148 16.19 -1.40 21.28
CA ASP A 148 15.08 -1.97 20.52
C ASP A 148 14.91 -3.50 20.73
N LEU A 149 15.69 -4.11 21.64
CA LEU A 149 15.63 -5.54 21.91
C LEU A 149 14.24 -6.00 22.38
N ASP A 150 13.55 -5.22 23.20
CA ASP A 150 12.20 -5.55 23.68
C ASP A 150 11.20 -5.69 22.53
N LYS A 151 11.29 -4.81 21.52
CA LYS A 151 10.44 -4.88 20.32
C LYS A 151 10.76 -6.12 19.49
N ASN A 152 12.03 -6.48 19.35
CA ASN A 152 12.42 -7.68 18.61
C ASN A 152 11.96 -8.95 19.31
N ILE A 153 12.10 -9.03 20.65
CA ILE A 153 11.63 -10.17 21.44
C ILE A 153 10.10 -10.30 21.29
N TYR A 154 9.37 -9.19 21.37
CA TYR A 154 7.93 -9.19 21.11
C TYR A 154 7.58 -9.71 19.70
N LEU A 155 8.28 -9.26 18.65
CA LEU A 155 8.05 -9.71 17.28
C LEU A 155 8.31 -11.22 17.11
N ILE A 156 9.37 -11.75 17.73
CA ILE A 156 9.68 -13.19 17.69
C ILE A 156 8.56 -14.00 18.35
N ILE A 157 8.11 -13.59 19.55
CA ILE A 157 7.01 -14.25 20.26
C ILE A 157 5.71 -14.18 19.45
N TYR A 158 5.40 -13.01 18.87
CA TYR A 158 4.23 -12.83 18.03
C TYR A 158 4.23 -13.77 16.82
N LEU A 159 5.33 -13.83 16.06
CA LEU A 159 5.45 -14.73 14.92
C LEU A 159 5.32 -16.21 15.32
N LEU A 160 5.89 -16.59 16.47
CA LEU A 160 5.77 -17.95 17.00
C LEU A 160 4.32 -18.29 17.35
N ILE A 161 3.59 -17.40 18.03
CA ILE A 161 2.17 -17.59 18.34
C ILE A 161 1.35 -17.71 17.04
N MET A 162 1.59 -16.84 16.06
CA MET A 162 0.89 -16.89 14.77
C MET A 162 1.11 -18.22 14.03
N MET A 163 2.33 -18.76 14.09
CA MET A 163 2.63 -20.08 13.53
C MET A 163 1.82 -21.19 14.22
N ILE A 164 1.81 -21.22 15.57
CA ILE A 164 1.01 -22.20 16.33
C ILE A 164 -0.48 -22.08 15.98
N CYS A 165 -1.02 -20.86 15.98
CA CYS A 165 -2.43 -20.63 15.63
C CYS A 165 -2.76 -21.10 14.21
N SER A 166 -1.92 -20.81 13.22
CA SER A 166 -2.14 -21.25 11.84
C SER A 166 -2.16 -22.78 11.71
N VAL A 167 -1.26 -23.50 12.40
CA VAL A 167 -1.26 -24.97 12.43
C VAL A 167 -2.54 -25.49 13.10
N LEU A 168 -2.96 -24.93 14.23
CA LEU A 168 -4.20 -25.32 14.92
C LEU A 168 -5.45 -25.11 14.03
N ILE A 169 -5.51 -24.01 13.27
CA ILE A 169 -6.62 -23.75 12.33
C ILE A 169 -6.64 -24.80 11.20
N CYS A 170 -5.47 -25.16 10.66
CA CYS A 170 -5.35 -26.14 9.58
C CYS A 170 -5.72 -27.56 10.02
N VAL A 171 -5.35 -27.98 11.24
CA VAL A 171 -5.63 -29.33 11.77
C VAL A 171 -7.12 -29.64 11.84
N ASN A 172 -7.98 -28.63 12.02
CA ASN A 172 -9.42 -28.79 12.17
C ASN A 172 -10.16 -29.06 10.83
N LYS A 173 -9.52 -28.85 9.67
CA LYS A 173 -10.14 -29.07 8.35
C LYS A 173 -9.59 -30.36 7.70
N LYS A 174 -10.03 -31.53 8.18
CA LYS A 174 -9.81 -32.83 7.50
C LYS A 174 -10.76 -33.05 6.29
N ILE A 175 -11.18 -31.97 5.64
CA ILE A 175 -11.96 -32.03 4.41
C ILE A 175 -10.97 -31.77 3.29
N PRO A 176 -10.86 -32.61 2.24
CA PRO A 176 -9.94 -32.36 1.15
C PRO A 176 -10.23 -30.98 0.55
N MET A 177 -9.18 -30.15 0.41
CA MET A 177 -9.24 -28.82 -0.23
C MET A 177 -9.76 -28.86 -1.68
N ARG A 178 -9.93 -30.06 -2.23
CA ARG A 178 -10.62 -30.34 -3.49
C ARG A 178 -11.94 -31.03 -3.17
N GLN A 179 -13.06 -30.32 -3.34
CA GLN A 179 -14.36 -30.98 -3.43
C GLN A 179 -14.32 -31.93 -4.63
N PHE A 180 -14.56 -33.22 -4.37
CA PHE A 180 -15.01 -34.11 -5.43
C PHE A 180 -16.41 -33.65 -5.81
N ILE A 181 -16.51 -32.90 -6.90
CA ILE A 181 -17.76 -32.64 -7.58
C ILE A 181 -18.40 -34.01 -7.87
N LYS A 182 -19.54 -34.29 -7.26
CA LYS A 182 -20.49 -35.32 -7.71
C LYS A 182 -21.64 -34.60 -8.39
#